data_AF-A0A2R6BGK5-F1
#
_entry.id   AF-A0A2R6BGK5-F1
#
_cell.length_a   1.000
_cell.length_b   1.000
_cell.length_c   1.000
_cell.angle_alpha   90.00
_cell.angle_beta   90.00
_cell.angle_gamma   90.00
#
_symmetry.space_group_name_H-M   'P 1'
#
loop_
_entity.id
_entity.type
_entity.pdbx_description
1 polymer ?
#
loop_
_entity_poly.entity_id
_entity_poly.type
_entity_poly.pdbx_seq_one_letter_code
_entity_poly.pdbx_strand_id
1 'polypeptide(L)'
;MAEKLWEPDSEFKERTTLFEYLHWLEKERKLDFKDYHELWKWSVTSLEDFWRSIWEFFDIKGKSAQRILEKREMPYTRWFLGAELNFAENVLCGRNSSDDKIALFSFSESQPPRSFTWGELRRKALSFAAALNQAGVKAGDVVAAYSTNTPDTLFAFLGAALIEAMWTSVPLEFGAHAAIQRLSQLNPKIIFTQLSYSYNGKLFDKSQDVERVKERTNPQMVVVMDDQEFGKGSTSIKEFLKVGQISHQLP
;
A
#
# COMPACT_ATOMS: atom_id res chain seq x y z
N MET A 1 -31.99 18.34 24.58
CA MET A 1 -31.47 17.73 23.32
C MET A 1 -30.11 18.35 23.07
N ALA A 2 -29.10 17.56 22.67
CA ALA A 2 -27.81 18.14 22.32
C ALA A 2 -27.96 19.06 21.11
N GLU A 3 -27.32 20.23 21.16
CA GLU A 3 -27.29 21.19 20.05
C GLU A 3 -26.45 20.62 18.90
N LYS A 4 -26.96 20.69 17.67
CA LYS A 4 -26.29 20.16 16.48
C LYS A 4 -25.20 21.14 16.04
N LEU A 5 -23.93 20.73 16.15
CA LEU A 5 -22.78 21.61 15.86
C LEU A 5 -22.62 21.92 14.36
N TRP A 6 -22.99 20.99 13.49
CA TRP A 6 -22.87 21.12 12.04
C TRP A 6 -23.79 20.12 11.33
N GLU A 7 -24.23 20.48 10.13
CA GLU A 7 -25.00 19.61 9.24
C GLU A 7 -24.57 19.83 7.78
N PRO A 8 -24.28 18.76 7.02
CA PRO A 8 -24.01 18.89 5.60
C PRO A 8 -25.26 19.29 4.83
N ASP A 9 -25.10 20.20 3.87
CA ASP A 9 -26.13 20.51 2.89
C ASP A 9 -26.34 19.35 1.89
N SER A 10 -27.38 19.46 1.06
CA SER A 10 -27.73 18.42 0.09
C SER A 10 -26.66 18.25 -0.99
N GLU A 11 -26.06 19.34 -1.46
CA GLU A 11 -25.02 19.30 -2.50
C GLU A 11 -23.79 18.51 -2.01
N PHE A 12 -23.38 18.73 -0.76
CA PHE A 12 -22.31 17.97 -0.13
C PHE A 12 -22.65 16.48 -0.07
N LYS A 13 -23.87 16.12 0.35
CA LYS A 13 -24.32 14.72 0.44
C LYS A 13 -24.29 14.02 -0.92
N GLU A 14 -24.83 14.68 -1.95
CA GLU A 14 -24.94 14.14 -3.31
C GLU A 14 -23.58 13.86 -3.96
N ARG A 15 -22.53 14.58 -3.55
CA ARG A 15 -21.16 14.40 -4.06
C ARG A 15 -20.37 13.29 -3.37
N THR A 16 -20.95 12.63 -2.36
CA THR A 16 -20.24 11.58 -1.63
C THR A 16 -20.32 10.23 -2.35
N THR A 17 -19.25 9.43 -2.25
CA THR A 17 -19.27 8.03 -2.72
C THR A 17 -20.35 7.20 -2.02
N LEU A 18 -20.74 7.56 -0.79
CA LEU A 18 -21.82 6.89 -0.09
C LEU A 18 -23.18 7.14 -0.76
N PHE A 19 -23.43 8.36 -1.24
CA PHE A 19 -24.64 8.66 -2.00
C PHE A 19 -24.68 7.90 -3.33
N GLU A 20 -23.55 7.86 -4.05
CA GLU A 20 -23.40 7.02 -5.26
C GLU A 20 -23.67 5.53 -4.96
N TYR A 21 -23.16 5.02 -3.83
CA TYR A 21 -23.37 3.64 -3.40
C TYR A 21 -24.84 3.35 -3.07
N LEU A 22 -25.54 4.25 -2.38
CA LEU A 22 -26.97 4.12 -2.08
C LEU A 22 -27.80 4.06 -3.37
N HIS A 23 -27.53 4.94 -4.34
CA HIS A 23 -28.21 4.91 -5.64
C HIS A 23 -27.93 3.62 -6.40
N TRP A 24 -26.70 3.12 -6.34
CA TRP A 24 -26.33 1.85 -6.94
C TRP A 24 -27.07 0.68 -6.27
N LEU A 25 -27.19 0.66 -4.94
CA LEU A 25 -27.93 -0.36 -4.20
C LEU A 25 -29.42 -0.36 -4.57
N GLU A 26 -30.04 0.82 -4.67
CA GLU A 26 -31.44 0.94 -5.09
C GLU A 26 -31.62 0.36 -6.51
N LYS A 27 -30.74 0.77 -7.44
CA LYS A 27 -30.85 0.40 -8.85
C LYS A 27 -30.56 -1.08 -9.10
N GLU A 28 -29.41 -1.58 -8.61
CA GLU A 28 -28.84 -2.89 -8.95
C GLU A 28 -29.21 -4.00 -7.95
N ARG A 29 -29.60 -3.63 -6.73
CA ARG A 29 -29.95 -4.58 -5.66
C ARG A 29 -31.38 -4.42 -5.13
N LYS A 30 -32.12 -3.40 -5.57
CA LYS A 30 -33.48 -3.09 -5.09
C LYS A 30 -33.54 -2.88 -3.59
N LEU A 31 -32.46 -2.33 -3.03
CA LEU A 31 -32.34 -1.98 -1.62
C LEU A 31 -32.39 -0.47 -1.46
N ASP A 32 -33.41 0.02 -0.76
CA ASP A 32 -33.59 1.44 -0.43
C ASP A 32 -33.51 1.62 1.09
N PHE A 33 -32.90 2.73 1.51
CA PHE A 33 -32.64 3.04 2.92
C PHE A 33 -33.00 4.51 3.20
N LYS A 34 -33.85 4.75 4.20
CA LYS A 34 -34.33 6.11 4.52
C LYS A 34 -33.25 7.01 5.09
N ASP A 35 -32.32 6.42 5.81
CA ASP A 35 -31.21 7.11 6.44
C ASP A 35 -29.99 6.19 6.61
N TYR A 36 -28.89 6.79 7.06
CA TYR A 36 -27.64 6.06 7.32
C TYR A 36 -27.82 4.96 8.37
N HIS A 37 -28.74 5.12 9.32
CA HIS A 37 -28.95 4.15 10.39
C HIS A 37 -29.61 2.87 9.87
N GLU A 38 -30.56 2.97 8.94
CA GLU A 38 -31.13 1.81 8.25
C GLU A 38 -30.06 1.08 7.41
N LEU A 39 -29.21 1.82 6.67
CA LEU A 39 -28.07 1.23 5.93
C LEU A 39 -27.10 0.50 6.87
N TRP A 40 -26.71 1.15 7.97
CA TRP A 40 -25.81 0.57 8.97
C TRP A 40 -26.41 -0.68 9.61
N LYS A 41 -27.71 -0.65 9.96
CA LYS A 41 -28.40 -1.82 10.51
C LYS A 41 -28.32 -2.98 9.54
N TRP A 42 -28.58 -2.74 8.25
CA TRP A 42 -28.46 -3.76 7.22
C TRP A 42 -27.02 -4.27 7.07
N SER A 43 -26.01 -3.39 7.08
CA SER A 43 -24.61 -3.79 6.91
C SER A 43 -24.10 -4.74 7.99
N VAL A 44 -24.65 -4.65 9.21
CA VAL A 44 -24.28 -5.51 10.33
C VAL A 44 -25.19 -6.73 10.50
N THR A 45 -26.45 -6.67 10.07
CA THR A 45 -27.36 -7.83 10.14
C THR A 45 -27.18 -8.79 8.97
N SER A 46 -26.97 -8.23 7.77
CA SER A 46 -26.84 -8.94 6.49
C SER A 46 -25.41 -8.85 5.94
N LEU A 47 -24.43 -9.26 6.76
CA LEU A 47 -22.99 -9.13 6.47
C LEU A 47 -22.57 -9.65 5.10
N GLU A 48 -23.04 -10.84 4.70
CA GLU A 48 -22.63 -11.44 3.43
C GLU A 48 -23.14 -10.64 2.22
N ASP A 49 -24.37 -10.16 2.28
CA ASP A 49 -24.96 -9.34 1.20
C ASP A 49 -24.25 -7.99 1.12
N PHE A 50 -23.98 -7.36 2.26
CA PHE A 50 -23.27 -6.09 2.33
C PHE A 50 -21.85 -6.20 1.78
N TRP A 51 -21.06 -7.19 2.20
CA TRP A 51 -19.68 -7.32 1.73
C TRP A 51 -19.61 -7.76 0.27
N ARG A 52 -20.59 -8.52 -0.22
CA ARG A 52 -20.74 -8.80 -1.65
C ARG A 52 -21.04 -7.53 -2.45
N SER A 53 -21.95 -6.69 -1.98
CA SER A 53 -22.26 -5.44 -2.66
C SER A 53 -21.09 -4.46 -2.67
N ILE A 54 -20.24 -4.45 -1.65
CA ILE A 54 -19.00 -3.66 -1.63
C ILE A 54 -18.03 -4.14 -2.73
N TRP A 55 -17.82 -5.46 -2.86
CA TRP A 55 -16.96 -6.02 -3.92
C TRP A 55 -17.40 -5.58 -5.32
N GLU A 56 -18.71 -5.66 -5.58
CA GLU A 56 -19.31 -5.31 -6.87
C GLU A 56 -19.37 -3.81 -7.11
N PHE A 57 -19.77 -3.04 -6.09
CA PHE A 57 -19.86 -1.59 -6.20
C PHE A 57 -18.52 -0.95 -6.49
N PHE A 58 -17.43 -1.43 -5.88
CA PHE A 58 -16.08 -0.93 -6.17
C PHE A 58 -15.43 -1.58 -7.40
N ASP A 59 -16.08 -2.57 -8.01
CA ASP A 59 -15.54 -3.34 -9.14
C ASP A 59 -14.15 -3.90 -8.82
N ILE A 60 -14.06 -4.60 -7.67
CA ILE A 60 -12.82 -5.20 -7.21
C ILE A 60 -12.36 -6.25 -8.23
N LYS A 61 -11.15 -6.03 -8.77
CA LYS A 61 -10.51 -6.91 -9.74
C LYS A 61 -10.03 -8.18 -9.04
N GLY A 62 -10.33 -9.31 -9.67
CA GLY A 62 -9.95 -10.63 -9.20
C GLY A 62 -11.07 -11.64 -9.39
N LYS A 63 -10.84 -12.84 -8.87
CA LYS A 63 -11.85 -13.89 -8.78
C LYS A 63 -12.71 -13.64 -7.54
N SER A 64 -14.00 -13.47 -7.74
CA SER A 64 -14.96 -13.27 -6.64
C SER A 64 -15.09 -14.52 -5.75
N ALA A 65 -15.49 -14.29 -4.50
CA ALA A 65 -15.63 -15.34 -3.50
C ALA A 65 -16.79 -16.30 -3.81
N GLN A 66 -16.61 -17.57 -3.46
CA GLN A 66 -17.70 -18.55 -3.42
C GLN A 66 -18.61 -18.32 -2.21
N ARG A 67 -18.01 -17.88 -1.10
CA ARG A 67 -18.70 -17.58 0.16
C ARG A 67 -18.06 -16.39 0.84
N ILE A 68 -18.86 -15.43 1.29
CA ILE A 68 -18.34 -14.16 1.83
C ILE A 68 -17.87 -14.34 3.27
N LEU A 69 -18.60 -15.11 4.09
CA LEU A 69 -18.25 -15.34 5.48
C LEU A 69 -18.40 -16.82 5.86
N GLU A 70 -17.34 -17.43 6.40
CA GLU A 70 -17.39 -18.81 6.85
C GLU A 70 -18.23 -18.98 8.12
N LYS A 71 -17.92 -18.18 9.14
CA LYS A 71 -18.42 -18.27 10.53
C LYS A 71 -18.33 -16.90 11.20
N ARG A 72 -19.21 -16.59 12.15
CA ARG A 72 -19.23 -15.28 12.84
C ARG A 72 -18.33 -15.25 14.08
N GLU A 73 -17.93 -16.42 14.56
CA GLU A 73 -17.12 -16.61 15.76
C GLU A 73 -15.71 -16.01 15.58
N MET A 74 -15.21 -15.39 16.64
CA MET A 74 -13.89 -14.77 16.70
C MET A 74 -13.05 -15.40 17.83
N PRO A 75 -11.70 -15.38 17.73
CA PRO A 75 -10.89 -14.98 16.57
C PRO A 75 -10.90 -16.04 15.44
N TYR A 76 -10.26 -15.75 14.30
CA TYR A 76 -10.05 -16.65 13.15
C TYR A 76 -11.21 -16.82 12.15
N THR A 77 -12.17 -15.90 12.11
CA THR A 77 -13.16 -15.89 11.03
C THR A 77 -12.48 -15.74 9.65
N ARG A 78 -12.99 -16.47 8.66
CA ARG A 78 -12.51 -16.44 7.28
C ARG A 78 -13.50 -15.71 6.38
N TRP A 79 -12.99 -14.68 5.71
CA TRP A 79 -13.74 -13.85 4.77
C TRP A 79 -13.37 -14.19 3.33
N PHE A 80 -14.32 -13.98 2.40
CA PHE A 80 -14.15 -14.11 0.95
C PHE A 80 -13.49 -15.44 0.53
N LEU A 81 -14.03 -16.56 1.03
CA LEU A 81 -13.54 -17.90 0.72
C LEU A 81 -13.53 -18.17 -0.78
N GLY A 82 -12.36 -18.52 -1.30
CA GLY A 82 -12.14 -18.83 -2.72
C GLY A 82 -11.95 -17.59 -3.61
N ALA A 83 -11.97 -16.38 -3.04
CA ALA A 83 -11.56 -15.19 -3.77
C ALA A 83 -10.05 -15.13 -3.95
N GLU A 84 -9.62 -14.61 -5.09
CA GLU A 84 -8.22 -14.34 -5.42
C GLU A 84 -8.14 -12.92 -5.98
N LEU A 85 -7.25 -12.09 -5.44
CA LEU A 85 -7.05 -10.71 -5.89
C LEU A 85 -5.61 -10.28 -5.62
N ASN A 86 -5.15 -9.24 -6.34
CA ASN A 86 -3.94 -8.53 -5.98
C ASN A 86 -4.27 -7.11 -5.49
N PHE A 87 -3.75 -6.75 -4.31
CA PHE A 87 -3.98 -5.43 -3.72
C PHE A 87 -3.41 -4.31 -4.61
N ALA A 88 -2.16 -4.46 -5.06
CA ALA A 88 -1.49 -3.43 -5.85
C ALA A 88 -2.14 -3.28 -7.24
N GLU A 89 -2.64 -4.35 -7.86
CA GLU A 89 -3.44 -4.27 -9.09
C GLU A 89 -4.68 -3.39 -8.90
N ASN A 90 -5.46 -3.65 -7.83
CA ASN A 90 -6.66 -2.89 -7.53
C ASN A 90 -6.36 -1.41 -7.25
N VAL A 91 -5.24 -1.10 -6.60
CA VAL A 91 -4.78 0.29 -6.38
C VAL A 91 -4.36 0.94 -7.70
N LEU A 92 -3.54 0.25 -8.49
CA LEU A 92 -2.89 0.80 -9.69
C LEU A 92 -3.80 0.89 -10.90
N CYS A 93 -4.82 0.04 -10.99
CA CYS A 93 -5.72 -0.09 -12.14
C CYS A 93 -7.20 0.13 -11.75
N GLY A 94 -7.45 0.74 -10.59
CA GLY A 94 -8.79 1.04 -10.09
C GLY A 94 -9.53 2.13 -10.88
N ARG A 95 -10.74 2.45 -10.44
CA ARG A 95 -11.55 3.51 -11.08
C ARG A 95 -10.81 4.85 -11.06
N ASN A 96 -10.90 5.60 -12.15
CA ASN A 96 -10.27 6.91 -12.34
C ASN A 96 -8.72 6.92 -12.48
N SER A 97 -8.07 5.79 -12.70
CA SER A 97 -6.60 5.68 -12.83
C SER A 97 -6.06 5.94 -14.25
N SER A 98 -6.62 6.91 -14.98
CA SER A 98 -6.17 7.26 -16.35
C SER A 98 -4.69 7.67 -16.36
N ASP A 99 -3.91 7.18 -17.33
CA ASP A 99 -2.45 7.32 -17.40
C ASP A 99 -1.92 8.76 -17.25
N ASP A 100 -2.70 9.74 -17.71
CA ASP A 100 -2.38 11.17 -17.76
C ASP A 100 -2.74 11.92 -16.47
N LYS A 101 -3.63 11.38 -15.65
CA LYS A 101 -4.04 12.01 -14.40
C LYS A 101 -2.97 11.86 -13.32
N ILE A 102 -2.79 12.89 -12.50
CA ILE A 102 -1.88 12.86 -11.34
C ILE A 102 -2.42 11.88 -10.28
N ALA A 103 -1.57 10.95 -9.86
CA ALA A 103 -1.84 9.98 -8.80
C ALA A 103 -1.16 10.34 -7.48
N LEU A 104 0.03 10.93 -7.55
CA LEU A 104 0.86 11.23 -6.38
C LEU A 104 1.45 12.63 -6.48
N PHE A 105 1.34 13.39 -5.40
CA PHE A 105 2.17 14.56 -5.13
C PHE A 105 3.15 14.24 -4.02
N SER A 106 4.39 14.67 -4.18
CA SER A 106 5.47 14.48 -3.20
C SER A 106 6.08 15.82 -2.86
N PHE A 107 6.15 16.10 -1.57
CA PHE A 107 6.76 17.30 -1.01
C PHE A 107 7.88 16.88 -0.07
N SER A 108 8.96 17.65 -0.07
CA SER A 108 10.12 17.43 0.78
C SER A 108 10.72 18.78 1.18
N GLU A 109 11.36 18.83 2.34
CA GLU A 109 12.17 19.99 2.73
C GLU A 109 13.47 20.08 1.92
N SER A 110 13.96 18.95 1.40
CA SER A 110 15.27 18.83 0.73
C SER A 110 15.19 18.66 -0.79
N GLN A 111 13.99 18.47 -1.33
CA GLN A 111 13.77 18.23 -2.77
C GLN A 111 12.60 19.07 -3.27
N PRO A 112 12.63 19.55 -4.52
CA PRO A 112 11.51 20.28 -5.09
C PRO A 112 10.24 19.41 -5.11
N PRO A 113 9.03 20.01 -5.06
CA PRO A 113 7.79 19.28 -5.23
C PRO A 113 7.80 18.47 -6.53
N ARG A 114 7.32 17.23 -6.46
CA ARG A 114 7.19 16.33 -7.60
C ARG A 114 5.76 15.85 -7.71
N SER A 115 5.34 15.55 -8.92
CA SER A 115 4.09 14.85 -9.18
C SER A 115 4.34 13.64 -10.07
N PHE A 116 3.50 12.63 -9.95
CA PHE A 116 3.55 11.42 -10.77
C PHE A 116 2.16 11.13 -11.29
N THR A 117 2.05 10.87 -12.58
CA THR A 117 0.80 10.39 -13.17
C THR A 117 0.53 8.94 -12.77
N TRP A 118 -0.70 8.46 -12.97
CA TRP A 118 -1.02 7.04 -12.80
C TRP A 118 -0.16 6.13 -13.69
N GLY A 119 0.10 6.55 -14.93
CA GLY A 119 0.98 5.81 -15.85
C GLY A 119 2.42 5.73 -15.34
N GLU A 120 2.94 6.82 -14.75
CA GLU A 120 4.26 6.83 -14.13
C GLU A 120 4.30 5.96 -12.86
N LEU A 121 3.30 6.07 -11.99
CA LEU A 121 3.17 5.26 -10.78
C LEU A 121 3.17 3.76 -11.12
N ARG A 122 2.39 3.34 -12.13
CA ARG A 122 2.38 1.96 -12.64
C ARG A 122 3.75 1.51 -13.12
N ARG A 123 4.40 2.29 -14.00
CA ARG A 123 5.74 1.96 -14.52
C ARG A 123 6.77 1.84 -13.40
N LYS A 124 6.73 2.71 -12.40
CA LYS A 124 7.64 2.65 -11.24
C LYS A 124 7.38 1.41 -10.40
N ALA A 125 6.13 1.13 -10.01
CA ALA A 125 5.79 -0.06 -9.25
C ALA A 125 6.21 -1.36 -9.97
N LEU A 126 5.97 -1.44 -11.29
CA LEU A 126 6.41 -2.55 -12.13
C LEU A 126 7.93 -2.71 -12.17
N SER A 127 8.68 -1.61 -12.24
CA SER A 127 10.15 -1.64 -12.23
C SER A 127 10.68 -2.22 -10.91
N PHE A 128 10.06 -1.85 -9.78
CA PHE A 128 10.40 -2.43 -8.47
C PHE A 128 10.01 -3.91 -8.39
N ALA A 129 8.82 -4.29 -8.86
CA ALA A 129 8.39 -5.69 -8.91
C ALA A 129 9.37 -6.56 -9.71
N ALA A 130 9.79 -6.09 -10.90
CA ALA A 130 10.76 -6.79 -11.75
C ALA A 130 12.13 -6.90 -11.06
N ALA A 131 12.63 -5.81 -10.47
CA ALA A 131 13.90 -5.82 -9.74
C ALA A 131 13.88 -6.76 -8.53
N LEU A 132 12.78 -6.78 -7.77
CA LEU A 132 12.59 -7.71 -6.63
C LEU A 132 12.59 -9.17 -7.10
N ASN A 133 11.87 -9.50 -8.17
CA ASN A 133 11.86 -10.85 -8.74
C ASN A 133 13.26 -11.30 -9.17
N GLN A 134 14.03 -10.42 -9.82
CA GLN A 134 15.40 -10.73 -10.24
C GLN A 134 16.39 -10.83 -9.09
N ALA A 135 16.17 -10.06 -8.02
CA ALA A 135 16.87 -10.22 -6.75
C ALA A 135 16.44 -11.51 -6.00
N GLY A 136 15.55 -12.31 -6.60
CA GLY A 136 15.14 -13.63 -6.13
C GLY A 136 14.02 -13.61 -5.10
N VAL A 137 13.36 -12.48 -4.87
CA VAL A 137 12.17 -12.39 -3.99
C VAL A 137 11.03 -13.21 -4.58
N LYS A 138 10.33 -13.95 -3.73
CA LYS A 138 9.18 -14.79 -4.09
C LYS A 138 7.95 -14.40 -3.27
N ALA A 139 6.78 -14.86 -3.69
CA ALA A 139 5.55 -14.77 -2.90
C ALA A 139 5.78 -15.28 -1.47
N GLY A 140 5.36 -14.50 -0.48
CA GLY A 140 5.56 -14.78 0.94
C GLY A 140 6.92 -14.39 1.53
N ASP A 141 7.93 -14.04 0.71
CA ASP A 141 9.18 -13.47 1.24
C ASP A 141 8.91 -12.08 1.86
N VAL A 142 9.64 -11.73 2.91
CA VAL A 142 9.53 -10.41 3.55
C VAL A 142 10.44 -9.39 2.86
N VAL A 143 9.84 -8.29 2.41
CA VAL A 143 10.51 -7.08 1.97
C VAL A 143 10.22 -5.98 2.99
N ALA A 144 11.27 -5.39 3.55
CA ALA A 144 11.14 -4.36 4.57
C ALA A 144 11.61 -2.99 4.07
N ALA A 145 11.07 -1.94 4.67
CA ALA A 145 11.63 -0.59 4.60
C ALA A 145 12.02 -0.08 5.99
N TYR A 146 13.24 0.45 6.12
CA TYR A 146 13.64 1.30 7.23
C TYR A 146 13.93 2.69 6.64
N SER A 147 12.86 3.45 6.40
CA SER A 147 12.89 4.59 5.48
C SER A 147 11.89 5.67 5.90
N THR A 148 11.96 6.83 5.23
CA THR A 148 10.96 7.90 5.35
C THR A 148 9.85 7.77 4.31
N ASN A 149 8.85 8.65 4.41
CA ASN A 149 7.74 8.74 3.47
C ASN A 149 8.19 9.39 2.14
N THR A 150 8.77 8.57 1.26
CA THR A 150 9.20 8.98 -0.08
C THR A 150 8.41 8.26 -1.17
N PRO A 151 8.36 8.80 -2.40
CA PRO A 151 7.80 8.09 -3.54
C PRO A 151 8.45 6.73 -3.75
N ASP A 152 9.77 6.62 -3.57
CA ASP A 152 10.50 5.37 -3.76
C ASP A 152 10.09 4.30 -2.73
N THR A 153 9.82 4.67 -1.47
CA THR A 153 9.24 3.76 -0.47
C THR A 153 7.86 3.27 -0.91
N LEU A 154 7.01 4.13 -1.48
CA LEU A 154 5.70 3.74 -2.02
C LEU A 154 5.84 2.81 -3.23
N PHE A 155 6.77 3.09 -4.14
CA PHE A 155 7.00 2.26 -5.32
C PHE A 155 7.53 0.87 -4.94
N ALA A 156 8.43 0.79 -3.95
CA ALA A 156 8.91 -0.46 -3.39
C ALA A 156 7.79 -1.28 -2.74
N PHE A 157 6.91 -0.63 -1.98
CA PHE A 157 5.73 -1.28 -1.40
C PHE A 157 4.81 -1.86 -2.46
N LEU A 158 4.42 -1.06 -3.45
CA LEU A 158 3.54 -1.51 -4.52
C LEU A 158 4.20 -2.61 -5.36
N GLY A 159 5.50 -2.51 -5.62
CA GLY A 159 6.27 -3.54 -6.31
C GLY A 159 6.31 -4.87 -5.55
N ALA A 160 6.52 -4.83 -4.23
CA ALA A 160 6.48 -6.02 -3.37
C ALA A 160 5.08 -6.66 -3.35
N ALA A 161 4.04 -5.84 -3.21
CA ALA A 161 2.65 -6.31 -3.22
C ALA A 161 2.22 -6.91 -4.58
N LEU A 162 2.73 -6.38 -5.71
CA LEU A 162 2.48 -6.94 -7.04
C LEU A 162 3.01 -8.38 -7.19
N ILE A 163 4.09 -8.72 -6.50
CA ILE A 163 4.72 -10.06 -6.56
C ILE A 163 4.39 -10.92 -5.33
N GLU A 164 3.35 -10.54 -4.58
CA GLU A 164 2.85 -11.25 -3.40
C GLU A 164 3.88 -11.39 -2.27
N ALA A 165 4.91 -10.52 -2.26
CA ALA A 165 5.84 -10.43 -1.15
C ALA A 165 5.17 -9.71 0.03
N MET A 166 5.54 -10.11 1.25
CA MET A 166 5.05 -9.47 2.47
C MET A 166 5.82 -8.17 2.70
N TRP A 167 5.09 -7.05 2.81
CA TRP A 167 5.68 -5.76 3.11
C TRP A 167 5.63 -5.42 4.59
N THR A 168 6.71 -4.85 5.11
CA THR A 168 6.74 -4.23 6.43
C THR A 168 7.56 -2.95 6.39
N SER A 169 7.27 -2.00 7.28
CA SER A 169 8.06 -0.77 7.37
C SER A 169 8.28 -0.33 8.80
N VAL A 170 9.44 0.27 9.03
CA VAL A 170 9.83 0.98 10.24
C VAL A 170 10.23 2.39 9.83
N PRO A 171 9.69 3.45 10.46
CA PRO A 171 10.11 4.82 10.17
C PRO A 171 11.59 5.02 10.47
N LEU A 172 12.32 5.70 9.59
CA LEU A 172 13.76 5.95 9.72
C LEU A 172 14.11 6.77 10.98
N GLU A 173 13.16 7.52 11.51
CA GLU A 173 13.29 8.31 12.74
C GLU A 173 13.59 7.44 13.96
N PHE A 174 13.17 6.18 13.95
CA PHE A 174 13.41 5.25 15.05
C PHE A 174 14.91 5.00 15.23
N GLY A 175 15.36 4.71 16.45
CA GLY A 175 16.74 4.25 16.66
C GLY A 175 16.90 2.78 16.23
N ALA A 176 18.13 2.38 15.92
CA ALA A 176 18.44 1.02 15.46
C ALA A 176 17.84 -0.06 16.37
N HIS A 177 17.90 0.09 17.69
CA HIS A 177 17.37 -0.89 18.63
C HIS A 177 15.88 -1.18 18.40
N ALA A 178 15.07 -0.12 18.24
CA ALA A 178 13.63 -0.26 18.01
C ALA A 178 13.32 -0.86 16.63
N ALA A 179 14.13 -0.53 15.61
CA ALA A 179 13.99 -1.13 14.28
C ALA A 179 14.36 -2.62 14.28
N ILE A 180 15.49 -2.99 14.91
CA ILE A 180 15.96 -4.37 15.06
C ILE A 180 14.90 -5.22 15.75
N GLN A 181 14.30 -4.74 16.85
CA GLN A 181 13.28 -5.50 17.57
C GLN A 181 12.08 -5.87 16.70
N ARG A 182 11.72 -5.05 15.70
CA ARG A 182 10.61 -5.32 14.78
C ARG A 182 11.06 -6.22 13.62
N LEU A 183 12.14 -5.82 12.95
CA LEU A 183 12.58 -6.47 11.71
C LEU A 183 13.17 -7.86 11.95
N SER A 184 13.86 -8.09 13.08
CA SER A 184 14.48 -9.40 13.37
C SER A 184 13.45 -10.51 13.59
N GLN A 185 12.20 -10.16 13.91
CA GLN A 185 11.12 -11.15 14.04
C GLN A 185 10.63 -11.67 12.68
N LEU A 186 10.92 -10.94 11.60
CA LEU A 186 10.35 -11.16 10.27
C LEU A 186 11.37 -11.69 9.26
N ASN A 187 12.66 -11.69 9.60
CA ASN A 187 13.76 -12.15 8.73
C ASN A 187 13.67 -11.57 7.30
N PRO A 188 13.71 -10.23 7.14
CA PRO A 188 13.54 -9.59 5.85
C PRO A 188 14.63 -10.04 4.87
N LYS A 189 14.21 -10.41 3.66
CA LYS A 189 15.12 -10.78 2.58
C LYS A 189 15.82 -9.56 2.00
N ILE A 190 15.06 -8.47 1.82
CA ILE A 190 15.55 -7.18 1.33
C ILE A 190 15.10 -6.09 2.30
N ILE A 191 15.99 -5.13 2.58
CA ILE A 191 15.66 -3.90 3.31
C ILE A 191 15.92 -2.70 2.40
N PHE A 192 14.88 -1.92 2.11
CA PHE A 192 15.00 -0.58 1.52
C PHE A 192 15.28 0.44 2.63
N THR A 193 16.25 1.32 2.43
CA THR A 193 16.66 2.30 3.44
C THR A 193 17.11 3.61 2.81
N GLN A 194 17.28 4.64 3.64
CA GLN A 194 18.05 5.85 3.32
C GLN A 194 19.12 6.00 4.40
N LEU A 195 20.22 6.69 4.10
CA LEU A 195 21.28 6.93 5.08
C LEU A 195 21.08 8.21 5.87
N SER A 196 20.22 9.11 5.39
CA SER A 196 19.89 10.34 6.08
C SER A 196 18.49 10.83 5.71
N TYR A 197 17.96 11.76 6.51
CA TYR A 197 16.75 12.50 6.18
C TYR A 197 16.80 13.92 6.74
N SER A 198 16.01 14.82 6.16
CA SER A 198 15.86 16.20 6.63
C SER A 198 14.53 16.39 7.34
N TYR A 199 14.54 17.06 8.49
CA TYR A 199 13.34 17.45 9.22
C TYR A 199 13.56 18.76 9.97
N ASN A 200 12.63 19.71 9.83
CA ASN A 200 12.70 21.03 10.44
C ASN A 200 14.04 21.74 10.13
N GLY A 201 14.48 21.65 8.88
CA GLY A 201 15.72 22.27 8.39
C GLY A 201 17.03 21.64 8.88
N LYS A 202 16.96 20.50 9.58
CA LYS A 202 18.14 19.77 10.07
C LYS A 202 18.31 18.45 9.31
N LEU A 203 19.55 18.12 8.99
CA LEU A 203 19.92 16.81 8.43
C LEU A 203 20.24 15.83 9.56
N PHE A 204 19.64 14.66 9.52
CA PHE A 204 19.86 13.56 10.46
C PHE A 204 20.56 12.41 9.74
N ASP A 205 21.81 12.12 10.12
CA ASP A 205 22.55 10.95 9.65
C ASP A 205 22.09 9.70 10.42
N LYS A 206 21.84 8.63 9.67
CA LYS A 206 21.36 7.32 10.12
C LYS A 206 22.25 6.17 9.67
N SER A 207 23.41 6.45 9.05
CA SER A 207 24.32 5.43 8.53
C SER A 207 24.71 4.39 9.58
N GLN A 208 25.01 4.83 10.81
CA GLN A 208 25.33 3.91 11.92
C GLN A 208 24.13 3.07 12.38
N ASP A 209 22.93 3.65 12.39
CA ASP A 209 21.73 2.92 12.73
C ASP A 209 21.42 1.85 11.68
N VAL A 210 21.55 2.20 10.40
CA VAL A 210 21.34 1.30 9.25
C VAL A 210 22.35 0.14 9.29
N GLU A 211 23.63 0.39 9.57
CA GLU A 211 24.62 -0.70 9.68
C GLU A 211 24.26 -1.67 10.81
N ARG A 212 23.87 -1.17 11.98
CA ARG A 212 23.42 -2.02 13.10
C ARG A 212 22.18 -2.84 12.74
N VAL A 213 21.22 -2.24 12.04
CA VAL A 213 20.02 -2.95 11.57
C VAL A 213 20.41 -4.06 10.60
N LYS A 214 21.23 -3.74 9.59
CA LYS A 214 21.74 -4.70 8.61
C LYS A 214 22.49 -5.85 9.27
N GLU A 215 23.41 -5.60 10.19
CA GLU A 215 24.17 -6.63 10.90
C GLU A 215 23.26 -7.57 11.72
N ARG A 216 22.23 -7.02 12.38
CA ARG A 216 21.37 -7.79 13.29
C ARG A 216 20.23 -8.52 12.60
N THR A 217 19.78 -8.00 11.45
CA THR A 217 18.70 -8.62 10.66
C THR A 217 19.23 -9.47 9.51
N ASN A 218 20.50 -9.27 9.12
CA ASN A 218 21.23 -10.02 8.10
C ASN A 218 20.42 -10.28 6.81
N PRO A 219 19.87 -9.24 6.17
CA PRO A 219 19.14 -9.40 4.91
C PRO A 219 20.09 -9.86 3.80
N GLN A 220 19.55 -10.45 2.74
CA GLN A 220 20.35 -10.81 1.57
C GLN A 220 20.85 -9.56 0.83
N MET A 221 20.11 -8.46 0.90
CA MET A 221 20.46 -7.20 0.27
C MET A 221 19.87 -6.00 1.02
N VAL A 222 20.64 -4.92 1.09
CA VAL A 222 20.16 -3.60 1.49
C VAL A 222 20.13 -2.68 0.26
N VAL A 223 18.99 -2.04 -0.02
CA VAL A 223 18.85 -1.10 -1.13
C VAL A 223 18.80 0.33 -0.57
N VAL A 224 19.75 1.16 -0.98
CA VAL A 224 19.91 2.54 -0.50
C VAL A 224 19.25 3.51 -1.49
N MET A 225 18.15 4.14 -1.05
CA MET A 225 17.24 4.91 -1.90
C MET A 225 17.67 6.36 -2.15
N ASP A 226 18.60 6.89 -1.36
CA ASP A 226 19.24 8.19 -1.60
C ASP A 226 20.50 8.09 -2.47
N ASP A 227 20.69 6.94 -3.16
CA ASP A 227 21.79 6.65 -4.08
C ASP A 227 23.21 6.77 -3.50
N GLN A 228 23.33 6.81 -2.18
CA GLN A 228 24.62 6.83 -1.50
C GLN A 228 25.26 5.44 -1.50
N GLU A 229 26.58 5.36 -1.62
CA GLU A 229 27.32 4.11 -1.46
C GLU A 229 27.30 3.66 0.01
N PHE A 230 27.08 2.36 0.27
CA PHE A 230 26.92 1.86 1.63
C PHE A 230 27.53 0.49 1.89
N GLY A 231 28.86 0.40 1.91
CA GLY A 231 29.56 -0.81 2.34
C GLY A 231 29.18 -2.09 1.55
N LYS A 232 29.64 -3.24 2.05
CA LYS A 232 29.41 -4.54 1.39
C LYS A 232 27.98 -5.04 1.65
N GLY A 233 27.37 -5.66 0.63
CA GLY A 233 26.02 -6.24 0.73
C GLY A 233 24.88 -5.23 0.53
N SER A 234 25.20 -4.02 0.08
CA SER A 234 24.21 -3.03 -0.33
C SER A 234 24.31 -2.72 -1.83
N THR A 235 23.28 -2.06 -2.34
CA THR A 235 23.25 -1.50 -3.69
C THR A 235 22.47 -0.20 -3.68
N SER A 236 22.73 0.70 -4.62
CA SER A 236 21.91 1.90 -4.80
C SER A 236 20.58 1.55 -5.46
N ILE A 237 19.56 2.37 -5.25
CA ILE A 237 18.27 2.21 -5.95
C ILE A 237 18.44 2.26 -7.47
N LYS A 238 19.34 3.10 -7.99
CA LYS A 238 19.65 3.13 -9.43
C LYS A 238 20.16 1.78 -9.94
N GLU A 239 21.12 1.17 -9.27
CA GLU A 239 21.65 -0.14 -9.68
C GLU A 239 20.62 -1.25 -9.49
N PHE A 240 19.86 -1.22 -8.39
CA PHE A 240 18.77 -2.16 -8.14
C PHE A 240 17.73 -2.17 -9.26
N LEU A 241 17.31 -0.98 -9.71
CA LEU A 241 16.28 -0.84 -10.75
C LEU A 241 16.81 -1.02 -12.18
N LYS A 242 18.13 -0.89 -12.43
CA LYS A 242 18.72 -1.15 -13.75
C LYS A 242 18.48 -2.60 -14.20
N VAL A 243 18.51 -3.54 -13.27
CA VAL A 243 18.28 -4.96 -13.58
C VAL A 243 16.82 -5.16 -14.03
N GLY A 244 15.86 -4.47 -13.39
CA GLY A 244 14.41 -4.64 -13.57
C GLY A 244 13.79 -4.00 -14.82
N GLN A 245 14.58 -3.41 -15.74
CA GLN A 245 14.06 -2.80 -16.97
C GLN A 245 13.71 -3.84 -18.05
N ILE A 246 12.83 -4.82 -17.77
CA ILE A 246 12.29 -5.73 -18.80
C ILE A 246 10.80 -6.00 -18.57
N SER A 247 10.01 -5.79 -19.64
CA SER A 247 8.61 -6.15 -19.91
C SER A 247 7.48 -5.23 -19.38
N HIS A 248 6.73 -4.66 -20.33
CA HIS A 248 5.61 -3.72 -20.16
C HIS A 248 4.24 -4.38 -19.90
N GLN A 249 4.19 -5.61 -19.38
CA GLN A 249 2.92 -6.30 -19.15
C GLN A 249 2.79 -6.68 -17.69
N LEU A 250 1.76 -6.11 -17.04
CA LEU A 250 1.21 -6.63 -15.79
C LEU A 250 0.71 -8.07 -16.06
N PRO A 251 0.89 -9.02 -15.14
CA PRO A 251 0.19 -10.31 -15.20
C PRO A 251 -1.34 -10.11 -15.17
#